data_AF-A0AA35YCE7-F1
#
_entry.id   AF-A0AA35YCE7-F1
#
_cell.length_a   1.000
_cell.length_b   1.000
_cell.length_c   1.000
_cell.angle_alpha   90.00
_cell.angle_beta   90.00
_cell.angle_gamma   90.00
#
_symmetry.space_group_name_H-M   'P 1'
#
loop_
_entity.id
_entity.type
_entity.pdbx_description
1 polymer ?
#
loop_
_entity_poly.entity_id
_entity_poly.type
_entity_poly.pdbx_seq_one_letter_code
_entity_poly.pdbx_strand_id
1 'polypeptide(L)'
;MNVSPSRVITKERFNTKCFRVRIMIFVNGVRFLSDSSPVEGVIALLEHPDLVSASRTFCAIPEKKFSVSEESGSQAKCVYVFQREYATADPSLVELVGTDEATTCVGIVIRNCTSGMTSIGHLDSPKVVDIGLSQMLSLVSDSDDDAILDVHLVGAFEDSAPQGNDDTGYSFPLCMKIVEKLAESKVKFEIRNFQVLKHNTRWDSEGNAYPIFHGLLVETSNGRVVPGSFDASTRCPDEIIRRIRLGASFGHGPPRLLDTYQTQTDRFLIPPFSWTMQQLRFASVMRHCSDLEILLTTSTSPSAEGPDFVATQKRVWEYLIQHPDWKETFPSKLPRVFQRIESGNWSLSSER
;
A
#
# COMPACT_ATOMS: atom_id res chain seq x y z
N MET A 1 51.68 -48.13 -34.93
CA MET A 1 50.30 -47.85 -34.54
C MET A 1 50.38 -46.90 -33.35
N ASN A 2 50.07 -45.63 -33.59
CA ASN A 2 50.28 -44.54 -32.65
C ASN A 2 49.16 -44.47 -31.60
N VAL A 3 49.59 -44.14 -30.39
CA VAL A 3 48.83 -43.91 -29.16
C VAL A 3 47.89 -42.70 -29.31
N SER A 4 46.72 -42.75 -28.69
CA SER A 4 46.00 -41.55 -28.23
C SER A 4 45.20 -41.88 -26.96
N PRO A 5 45.47 -41.21 -25.83
CA PRO A 5 44.83 -41.49 -24.55
C PRO A 5 43.55 -40.67 -24.34
N SER A 6 42.68 -41.26 -23.53
CA SER A 6 41.41 -40.76 -23.02
C SER A 6 41.49 -39.30 -22.56
N ARG A 7 40.63 -38.45 -23.14
CA ARG A 7 40.44 -37.06 -22.69
C ARG A 7 39.85 -37.06 -21.29
N VAL A 8 40.65 -36.67 -20.31
CA VAL A 8 40.21 -36.18 -19.01
C VAL A 8 39.41 -34.89 -19.25
N ILE A 9 38.10 -34.95 -19.00
CA ILE A 9 37.25 -33.75 -18.95
C ILE A 9 37.58 -33.06 -17.62
N THR A 10 38.45 -32.06 -17.69
CA THR A 10 38.69 -31.11 -16.60
C THR A 10 37.37 -30.45 -16.24
N LYS A 11 36.99 -30.52 -14.94
CA LYS A 11 35.93 -29.71 -14.35
C LYS A 11 36.15 -28.25 -14.73
N GLU A 12 35.37 -27.73 -15.68
CA GLU A 12 35.19 -26.30 -15.82
C GLU A 12 34.60 -25.82 -14.50
N ARG A 13 35.39 -25.01 -13.78
CA ARG A 13 34.88 -24.18 -12.69
C ARG A 13 33.79 -23.33 -13.32
N PHE A 14 32.52 -23.65 -13.02
CA PHE A 14 31.45 -22.69 -13.12
C PHE A 14 31.87 -21.49 -12.30
N ASN A 15 32.32 -20.47 -13.00
CA ASN A 15 32.64 -19.18 -12.46
C ASN A 15 31.29 -18.57 -12.06
N THR A 16 30.82 -18.88 -10.86
CA THR A 16 29.79 -18.10 -10.19
C THR A 16 30.39 -16.72 -9.96
N LYS A 17 30.36 -15.89 -11.00
CA LYS A 17 30.25 -14.44 -10.82
C LYS A 17 28.97 -14.25 -10.04
N CYS A 18 29.10 -14.30 -8.71
CA CYS A 18 28.18 -13.71 -7.78
C CYS A 18 28.11 -12.25 -8.22
N PHE A 19 27.13 -11.92 -9.07
CA PHE A 19 26.69 -10.55 -9.20
C PHE A 19 26.25 -10.19 -7.78
N ARG A 20 27.15 -9.55 -7.02
CA ARG A 20 26.77 -8.88 -5.78
C ARG A 20 25.72 -7.88 -6.20
N VAL A 21 24.45 -8.27 -6.09
CA VAL A 21 23.31 -7.36 -6.20
C VAL A 21 23.64 -6.28 -5.18
N ARG A 22 23.84 -5.06 -5.66
CA ARG A 22 24.09 -3.94 -4.78
C ARG A 22 22.77 -3.69 -4.07
N ILE A 23 22.58 -4.27 -2.89
CA ILE A 23 21.42 -3.99 -2.04
C ILE A 23 21.44 -2.50 -1.72
N MET A 24 20.37 -1.80 -2.06
CA MET A 24 20.26 -0.34 -1.88
C MET A 24 19.42 0.03 -0.66
N ILE A 25 19.31 -0.88 0.31
CA ILE A 25 18.64 -0.63 1.59
C ILE A 25 19.68 -0.19 2.63
N PHE A 26 19.31 0.80 3.44
CA PHE A 26 20.05 1.36 4.55
C PHE A 26 19.17 1.38 5.79
N VAL A 27 19.81 1.22 6.95
CA VAL A 27 19.19 1.37 8.26
C VAL A 27 20.17 2.14 9.14
N ASN A 28 19.71 3.25 9.70
CA ASN A 28 20.51 4.16 10.50
C ASN A 28 21.77 4.65 9.76
N GLY A 29 21.63 4.92 8.45
CA GLY A 29 22.72 5.34 7.56
C GLY A 29 23.74 4.26 7.23
N VAL A 30 23.59 3.04 7.77
CA VAL A 30 24.44 1.89 7.46
C VAL A 30 23.77 1.05 6.39
N ARG A 31 24.54 0.67 5.38
CA ARG A 31 24.04 -0.20 4.32
C ARG A 31 23.62 -1.55 4.90
N PHE A 32 22.36 -1.91 4.68
CA PHE A 32 21.83 -3.21 5.02
C PHE A 32 22.38 -4.25 4.03
N LEU A 33 23.16 -5.19 4.53
CA LEU A 33 23.71 -6.30 3.76
C LEU A 33 22.92 -7.56 4.09
N SER A 34 22.22 -8.10 3.11
CA SER A 34 21.62 -9.43 3.18
C SER A 34 22.19 -10.26 2.05
N ASP A 35 23.21 -11.07 2.32
CA ASP A 35 23.75 -12.04 1.34
C ASP A 35 22.78 -13.23 1.09
N SER A 36 21.56 -13.10 1.60
CA SER A 36 20.59 -14.15 1.86
C SER A 36 19.31 -13.98 1.03
N SER A 37 18.44 -15.00 1.08
CA SER A 37 17.13 -15.01 0.43
C SER A 37 16.23 -13.83 0.86
N PRO A 38 15.21 -13.43 0.07
CA PRO A 38 14.25 -12.39 0.46
C PRO A 38 13.55 -12.65 1.81
N VAL A 39 13.32 -13.93 2.14
CA VAL A 39 12.79 -14.40 3.43
C VAL A 39 13.69 -13.94 4.58
N GLU A 40 14.97 -14.30 4.51
CA GLU A 40 15.98 -13.93 5.50
C GLU A 40 16.15 -12.40 5.57
N GLY A 41 16.02 -11.70 4.45
CA GLY A 41 16.05 -10.23 4.40
C GLY A 41 14.94 -9.59 5.24
N VAL A 42 13.69 -10.09 5.13
CA VAL A 42 12.58 -9.62 5.97
C VAL A 42 12.84 -9.93 7.44
N ILE A 43 13.26 -11.16 7.77
CA ILE A 43 13.55 -11.57 9.15
C ILE A 43 14.66 -10.70 9.76
N ALA A 44 15.74 -10.45 9.02
CA ALA A 44 16.84 -9.62 9.47
C ALA A 44 16.41 -8.15 9.67
N LEU A 45 15.53 -7.59 8.83
CA LEU A 45 14.94 -6.26 9.07
C LEU A 45 14.05 -6.25 10.32
N LEU A 46 13.23 -7.29 10.51
CA LEU A 46 12.39 -7.46 11.69
C LEU A 46 13.21 -7.60 13.00
N GLU A 47 14.46 -8.05 12.93
CA GLU A 47 15.35 -8.25 14.07
C GLU A 47 16.38 -7.13 14.24
N HIS A 48 16.50 -6.23 13.25
CA HIS A 48 17.49 -5.16 13.28
C HIS A 48 17.27 -4.24 14.51
N PRO A 49 18.27 -4.03 15.38
CA PRO A 49 18.09 -3.31 16.64
C PRO A 49 17.48 -1.91 16.49
N ASP A 50 17.92 -1.15 15.48
CA ASP A 50 17.39 0.19 15.21
C ASP A 50 15.92 0.17 14.76
N LEU A 51 15.51 -0.83 13.98
CA LEU A 51 14.11 -0.96 13.53
C LEU A 51 13.20 -1.48 14.65
N VAL A 52 13.71 -2.35 15.52
CA VAL A 52 13.02 -2.74 16.76
C VAL A 52 12.81 -1.53 17.67
N SER A 53 13.82 -0.65 17.79
CA SER A 53 13.72 0.60 18.54
C SER A 53 12.71 1.57 17.91
N ALA A 54 12.74 1.71 16.59
CA ALA A 54 11.79 2.52 15.83
C ALA A 54 10.35 2.03 16.01
N SER A 55 10.12 0.71 15.91
CA SER A 55 8.81 0.07 16.16
C SER A 55 8.28 0.38 17.56
N ARG A 56 9.10 0.23 18.61
CA ARG A 56 8.72 0.59 19.99
C ARG A 56 8.35 2.06 20.12
N THR A 57 9.10 2.94 19.46
CA THR A 57 8.83 4.39 19.45
C THR A 57 7.52 4.68 18.73
N PHE A 58 7.28 4.04 17.58
CA PHE A 58 6.05 4.19 16.81
C PHE A 58 4.81 3.71 17.59
N CYS A 59 4.93 2.58 18.30
CA CYS A 59 3.88 2.08 19.20
C CYS A 59 3.55 3.02 20.36
N ALA A 60 4.49 3.88 20.76
CA ALA A 60 4.26 4.88 21.82
C ALA A 60 3.56 6.15 21.30
N ILE A 61 3.43 6.34 19.99
CA ILE A 61 2.73 7.47 19.40
C ILE A 61 1.22 7.22 19.49
N PRO A 62 0.43 8.13 20.08
CA PRO A 62 -1.02 8.01 20.04
C PRO A 62 -1.55 8.03 18.60
N GLU A 63 -2.47 7.11 18.30
CA GLU A 63 -3.10 7.07 16.98
C GLU A 63 -3.90 8.36 16.72
N LYS A 64 -3.60 9.01 15.59
CA LYS A 64 -4.26 10.24 15.17
C LYS A 64 -5.51 9.90 14.37
N LYS A 65 -6.68 10.15 14.96
CA LYS A 65 -7.96 10.07 14.25
C LYS A 65 -8.16 11.33 13.41
N PHE A 66 -8.31 11.15 12.11
CA PHE A 66 -8.63 12.24 11.19
C PHE A 66 -10.14 12.27 10.92
N SER A 67 -10.77 13.38 11.29
CA SER A 67 -12.20 13.63 11.16
C SER A 67 -12.44 15.04 10.64
N VAL A 68 -13.53 15.26 9.91
CA VAL A 68 -13.96 16.62 9.56
C VAL A 68 -14.50 17.29 10.83
N SER A 69 -13.89 18.39 11.27
CA SER A 69 -14.43 19.23 12.33
C SER A 69 -15.31 20.31 11.71
N GLU A 70 -16.60 20.30 12.01
CA GLU A 70 -17.55 21.34 11.56
C GLU A 70 -17.25 22.73 12.20
N GLU A 71 -16.49 22.77 13.30
CA GLU A 71 -16.28 23.98 14.11
C GLU A 71 -15.06 24.82 13.68
N SER A 72 -14.13 24.24 12.93
CA SER A 72 -12.90 24.91 12.48
C SER A 72 -13.00 25.18 10.97
N GLY A 73 -13.33 26.41 10.59
CA GLY A 73 -13.63 26.85 9.22
C GLY A 73 -12.56 26.62 8.13
N SER A 74 -11.45 25.95 8.41
CA SER A 74 -10.52 25.41 7.41
C SER A 74 -10.08 24.00 7.80
N GLN A 75 -10.35 23.01 6.96
CA GLN A 75 -9.85 21.65 7.14
C GLN A 75 -8.43 21.52 6.58
N ALA A 76 -7.56 20.78 7.28
CA ALA A 76 -6.23 20.44 6.77
C ALA A 76 -6.33 19.79 5.39
N LYS A 77 -5.50 20.24 4.44
CA LYS A 77 -5.48 19.70 3.07
C LYS A 77 -4.98 18.27 3.06
N CYS A 78 -5.90 17.32 3.14
CA CYS A 78 -5.61 15.91 3.21
C CYS A 78 -5.80 15.19 1.86
N VAL A 79 -4.93 14.23 1.58
CA VAL A 79 -5.05 13.25 0.50
C VAL A 79 -5.14 11.86 1.14
N TYR A 80 -6.29 11.21 1.00
CA TYR A 80 -6.51 9.85 1.45
C TYR A 80 -6.36 8.87 0.28
N VAL A 81 -5.70 7.73 0.49
CA VAL A 81 -5.43 6.70 -0.51
C VAL A 81 -6.10 5.39 -0.08
N PHE A 82 -6.96 4.82 -0.93
CA PHE A 82 -7.58 3.51 -0.68
C PHE A 82 -6.62 2.36 -1.02
N GLN A 83 -7.01 1.15 -0.62
CA GLN A 83 -6.40 -0.09 -1.08
C GLN A 83 -6.13 -0.08 -2.60
N ARG A 84 -4.90 -0.47 -2.97
CA ARG A 84 -4.36 -0.47 -4.34
C ARG A 84 -4.25 0.90 -4.99
N GLU A 85 -4.43 2.01 -4.29
CA GLU A 85 -4.10 3.33 -4.82
C GLU A 85 -2.71 3.79 -4.38
N TYR A 86 -2.21 4.84 -5.04
CA TYR A 86 -1.05 5.61 -4.60
C TYR A 86 -1.27 7.09 -4.86
N ALA A 87 -0.52 7.93 -4.15
CA ALA A 87 -0.47 9.37 -4.38
C ALA A 87 0.89 9.92 -4.01
N THR A 88 1.39 10.88 -4.77
CA THR A 88 2.58 11.67 -4.39
C THR A 88 2.15 13.07 -3.99
N ALA A 89 2.38 13.42 -2.73
CA ALA A 89 2.04 14.71 -2.14
C ALA A 89 3.22 15.68 -2.27
N ASP A 90 2.93 16.87 -2.80
CA ASP A 90 3.81 18.03 -2.73
C ASP A 90 3.53 18.78 -1.40
N PRO A 91 4.54 19.00 -0.54
CA PRO A 91 4.36 19.68 0.74
C PRO A 91 3.87 21.13 0.62
N SER A 92 3.96 21.75 -0.56
CA SER A 92 3.40 23.08 -0.82
C SER A 92 1.88 23.08 -1.07
N LEU A 93 1.30 21.92 -1.40
CA LEU A 93 -0.12 21.79 -1.77
C LEU A 93 -0.92 20.96 -0.77
N VAL A 94 -0.30 19.92 -0.21
CA VAL A 94 -0.95 18.93 0.67
C VAL A 94 -0.29 19.00 2.04
N GLU A 95 -1.08 19.07 3.10
CA GLU A 95 -0.58 19.10 4.49
C GLU A 95 -0.47 17.69 5.08
N LEU A 96 -1.41 16.82 4.70
CA LEU A 96 -1.54 15.47 5.23
C LEU A 96 -1.79 14.46 4.11
N VAL A 97 -1.12 13.33 4.18
CA VAL A 97 -1.39 12.20 3.29
C VAL A 97 -1.44 10.90 4.10
N GLY A 98 -2.37 10.01 3.81
CA GLY A 98 -2.50 8.79 4.60
C GLY A 98 -3.41 7.73 3.99
N THR A 99 -3.44 6.60 4.67
CA THR A 99 -4.24 5.43 4.33
C THR A 99 -4.58 4.67 5.60
N ASP A 100 -5.73 4.00 5.64
CA ASP A 100 -6.14 3.08 6.71
C ASP A 100 -6.78 1.82 6.13
N GLU A 101 -7.47 1.04 6.98
CA GLU A 101 -8.12 -0.24 6.62
C GLU A 101 -7.12 -1.35 6.20
N ALA A 102 -5.83 -1.20 6.49
CA ALA A 102 -4.82 -2.20 6.20
C ALA A 102 -4.85 -3.32 7.26
N THR A 103 -5.41 -4.47 6.89
CA THR A 103 -5.29 -5.72 7.66
C THR A 103 -4.05 -6.49 7.20
N THR A 104 -4.17 -7.31 6.17
CA THR A 104 -3.05 -8.04 5.54
C THR A 104 -2.24 -7.18 4.56
N CYS A 105 -2.77 -6.01 4.21
CA CYS A 105 -2.15 -5.04 3.30
C CYS A 105 -1.05 -4.24 4.00
N VAL A 106 -0.20 -3.55 3.23
CA VAL A 106 0.87 -2.70 3.74
C VAL A 106 0.73 -1.28 3.18
N GLY A 107 0.62 -0.30 4.07
CA GLY A 107 0.85 1.10 3.75
C GLY A 107 2.35 1.38 3.67
N ILE A 108 2.81 1.87 2.53
CA ILE A 108 4.20 2.25 2.29
C ILE A 108 4.31 3.75 2.04
N VAL A 109 5.27 4.40 2.69
CA VAL A 109 5.64 5.81 2.45
C VAL A 109 7.07 5.84 1.91
N ILE A 110 7.30 6.60 0.85
CA ILE A 110 8.62 6.89 0.29
C ILE A 110 8.76 8.40 0.19
N ARG A 111 9.72 8.98 0.91
CA ARG A 111 9.92 10.42 0.98
C ARG A 111 11.32 10.82 0.53
N ASN A 112 11.37 11.83 -0.34
CA ASN A 112 12.60 12.57 -0.61
C ASN A 112 12.75 13.68 0.42
N CYS A 113 13.73 13.56 1.31
CA CYS A 113 13.92 14.52 2.41
C CYS A 113 14.48 15.87 1.94
N THR A 114 15.09 15.93 0.74
CA THR A 114 15.60 17.16 0.15
C THR A 114 14.47 18.01 -0.41
N SER A 115 13.57 17.41 -1.20
CA SER A 115 12.44 18.13 -1.81
C SER A 115 11.18 18.15 -0.94
N GLY A 116 11.07 17.24 0.03
CA GLY A 116 9.88 17.01 0.84
C GLY A 116 8.77 16.24 0.12
N MET A 117 8.96 15.90 -1.16
CA MET A 117 8.01 15.09 -1.93
C MET A 117 7.79 13.74 -1.26
N THR A 118 6.52 13.39 -1.04
CA THR A 118 6.12 12.20 -0.27
C THR A 118 5.15 11.35 -1.05
N SER A 119 5.57 10.15 -1.46
CA SER A 119 4.67 9.16 -2.06
C SER A 119 4.14 8.20 -1.01
N ILE A 120 2.83 7.97 -1.01
CA ILE A 120 2.18 6.91 -0.24
C ILE A 120 1.54 5.90 -1.20
N GLY A 121 1.57 4.63 -0.83
CA GLY A 121 0.82 3.57 -1.51
C GLY A 121 0.20 2.60 -0.52
N HIS A 122 -0.95 2.05 -0.87
CA HIS A 122 -1.58 0.96 -0.12
C HIS A 122 -1.47 -0.33 -0.91
N LEU A 123 -0.47 -1.14 -0.59
CA LEU A 123 -0.15 -2.38 -1.31
C LEU A 123 -0.97 -3.54 -0.75
N ASP A 124 -1.70 -4.24 -1.62
CA ASP A 124 -2.63 -5.31 -1.23
C ASP A 124 -2.26 -6.70 -1.77
N SER A 125 -1.20 -6.78 -2.58
CA SER A 125 -0.77 -8.02 -3.19
C SER A 125 0.67 -7.91 -3.68
N PRO A 126 1.49 -8.98 -3.56
CA PRO A 126 2.81 -9.04 -4.18
C PRO A 126 2.80 -8.66 -5.67
N LYS A 127 1.70 -8.93 -6.37
CA LYS A 127 1.57 -8.71 -7.81
C LYS A 127 1.68 -7.24 -8.22
N VAL A 128 1.27 -6.29 -7.36
CA VAL A 128 1.25 -4.86 -7.70
C VAL A 128 2.54 -4.13 -7.32
N VAL A 129 3.42 -4.76 -6.52
CA VAL A 129 4.60 -4.12 -5.93
C VAL A 129 5.59 -3.64 -6.98
N ASP A 130 5.84 -4.43 -8.03
CA ASP A 130 6.88 -4.13 -9.03
C ASP A 130 6.60 -2.82 -9.78
N ILE A 131 5.42 -2.75 -10.42
CA ILE A 131 4.98 -1.53 -11.11
C ILE A 131 4.63 -0.44 -10.10
N GLY A 132 4.02 -0.79 -8.96
CA GLY A 132 3.63 0.15 -7.91
C GLY A 132 4.80 0.96 -7.38
N LEU A 133 5.92 0.32 -7.05
CA LEU A 133 7.13 1.03 -6.62
C LEU A 133 7.68 1.91 -7.72
N SER A 134 7.72 1.44 -8.97
CA SER A 134 8.13 2.26 -10.11
C SER A 134 7.25 3.50 -10.29
N GLN A 135 5.93 3.38 -10.10
CA GLN A 135 4.98 4.49 -10.14
C GLN A 135 5.26 5.50 -9.00
N MET A 136 5.41 5.01 -7.76
CA MET A 136 5.67 5.86 -6.60
C MET A 136 6.98 6.64 -6.74
N LEU A 137 8.03 6.01 -7.28
CA LEU A 137 9.35 6.60 -7.46
C LEU A 137 9.40 7.72 -8.50
N SER A 138 8.49 7.71 -9.48
CA SER A 138 8.52 8.60 -10.65
C SER A 138 8.49 10.11 -10.33
N LEU A 139 7.95 10.48 -9.16
CA LEU A 139 7.82 11.88 -8.72
C LEU A 139 8.60 12.19 -7.43
N VAL A 140 9.31 11.21 -6.85
CA VAL A 140 10.12 11.41 -5.63
C VAL A 140 11.61 11.20 -5.88
N SER A 141 11.99 10.53 -6.97
CA SER A 141 13.37 10.33 -7.39
C SER A 141 13.61 11.02 -8.72
N ASP A 142 14.60 11.91 -8.75
CA ASP A 142 15.17 12.39 -10.01
C ASP A 142 16.21 11.38 -10.50
N SER A 143 16.35 11.22 -11.82
CA SER A 143 17.29 10.24 -12.40
C SER A 143 18.76 10.54 -12.12
N ASP A 144 19.05 11.78 -11.77
CA ASP A 144 20.41 12.32 -11.62
C ASP A 144 20.79 12.54 -10.16
N ASP A 145 19.87 12.31 -9.22
CA ASP A 145 20.10 12.52 -7.79
C ASP A 145 20.53 11.20 -7.10
N ASP A 146 21.58 11.27 -6.29
CA ASP A 146 22.06 10.16 -5.46
C ASP A 146 21.39 10.14 -4.08
N ALA A 147 20.22 10.80 -3.98
CA ALA A 147 19.42 10.91 -2.77
C ALA A 147 19.06 9.54 -2.19
N ILE A 148 19.10 9.48 -0.86
CA ILE A 148 18.59 8.36 -0.08
C ILE A 148 17.16 8.72 0.34
N LEU A 149 16.19 7.93 -0.10
CA LEU A 149 14.78 8.14 0.20
C LEU A 149 14.40 7.47 1.51
N ASP A 150 13.73 8.19 2.39
CA ASP A 150 13.20 7.62 3.63
C ASP A 150 12.00 6.72 3.31
N VAL A 151 11.97 5.52 3.90
CA VAL A 151 10.91 4.52 3.72
C VAL A 151 10.28 4.15 5.06
N HIS A 152 8.94 4.14 5.09
CA HIS A 152 8.17 3.66 6.23
C HIS A 152 7.15 2.62 5.76
N LEU A 153 7.06 1.51 6.47
CA LEU A 153 6.06 0.45 6.23
C LEU A 153 5.22 0.25 7.50
N VAL A 154 3.90 0.28 7.35
CA VAL A 154 2.92 0.07 8.43
C VAL A 154 1.75 -0.74 7.90
N GLY A 155 1.24 -1.67 8.70
CA GLY A 155 0.18 -2.62 8.29
C GLY A 155 0.72 -4.05 8.32
N ALA A 156 0.00 -4.99 7.73
CA ALA A 156 0.29 -6.42 7.84
C ALA A 156 0.32 -6.92 9.30
N PHE A 157 0.03 -8.20 9.51
CA PHE A 157 0.20 -8.85 10.80
C PHE A 157 0.55 -10.32 10.57
N GLU A 158 0.80 -11.08 11.63
CA GLU A 158 1.01 -12.52 11.52
C GLU A 158 -0.35 -13.22 11.28
N ASP A 159 -0.80 -13.18 10.03
CA ASP A 159 -2.13 -13.65 9.59
C ASP A 159 -2.19 -15.16 9.28
N SER A 160 -1.07 -15.87 9.46
CA SER A 160 -1.00 -17.33 9.40
C SER A 160 -0.50 -17.91 10.73
N ALA A 161 -0.96 -19.12 11.07
CA ALA A 161 -0.64 -19.73 12.34
C ALA A 161 0.87 -20.02 12.45
N PRO A 162 1.51 -19.75 13.61
CA PRO A 162 2.94 -20.01 13.83
C PRO A 162 3.33 -21.51 13.80
N GLN A 163 2.35 -22.42 13.75
CA GLN A 163 2.54 -23.87 13.83
C GLN A 163 2.29 -24.61 12.49
N GLY A 164 2.00 -23.90 11.40
CA GLY A 164 1.83 -24.50 10.08
C GLY A 164 3.05 -24.23 9.20
N ASN A 165 3.63 -25.28 8.62
CA ASN A 165 4.67 -25.21 7.57
C ASN A 165 4.12 -24.67 6.23
N ASP A 166 3.01 -23.94 6.26
CA ASP A 166 2.22 -23.58 5.08
C ASP A 166 2.30 -22.06 4.86
N ASP A 167 2.85 -21.67 3.71
CA ASP A 167 2.93 -20.32 3.13
C ASP A 167 1.53 -19.71 2.81
N THR A 168 0.56 -19.86 3.71
CA THR A 168 -0.87 -19.57 3.48
C THR A 168 -1.30 -18.15 3.83
N GLY A 169 -0.48 -17.39 4.55
CA GLY A 169 -0.75 -16.00 4.91
C GLY A 169 -0.55 -15.04 3.73
N TYR A 170 -1.24 -13.91 3.76
CA TYR A 170 -1.15 -12.84 2.77
C TYR A 170 -0.06 -11.81 3.14
N SER A 171 0.17 -11.57 4.43
CA SER A 171 1.05 -10.49 4.89
C SER A 171 2.53 -10.76 4.61
N PHE A 172 3.03 -11.95 4.97
CA PHE A 172 4.45 -12.28 4.82
C PHE A 172 4.92 -12.26 3.34
N PRO A 173 4.19 -12.89 2.39
CA PRO A 173 4.53 -12.78 0.96
C PRO A 173 4.56 -11.35 0.43
N LEU A 174 3.66 -10.48 0.93
CA LEU A 174 3.64 -9.08 0.55
C LEU A 174 4.88 -8.34 1.07
N CYS A 175 5.22 -8.49 2.36
CA CYS A 175 6.43 -7.91 2.94
C CYS A 175 7.70 -8.39 2.23
N MET A 176 7.80 -9.69 1.93
CA MET A 176 8.90 -10.25 1.15
C MET A 176 9.06 -9.57 -0.21
N LYS A 177 7.95 -9.43 -0.94
CA LYS A 177 7.98 -8.84 -2.27
C LYS A 177 8.40 -7.36 -2.25
N ILE A 178 7.99 -6.62 -1.22
CA ILE A 178 8.39 -5.22 -1.04
C ILE A 178 9.89 -5.14 -0.76
N VAL A 179 10.41 -5.91 0.19
CA VAL A 179 11.84 -5.91 0.54
C VAL A 179 12.71 -6.35 -0.65
N GLU A 180 12.30 -7.39 -1.37
CA GLU A 180 12.96 -7.83 -2.61
C GLU A 180 13.09 -6.66 -3.60
N LYS A 181 11.99 -5.97 -3.89
CA LYS A 181 11.97 -4.90 -4.90
C LYS A 181 12.68 -3.62 -4.46
N LEU A 182 12.68 -3.30 -3.16
CA LEU A 182 13.53 -2.23 -2.63
C LEU A 182 15.02 -2.59 -2.77
N ALA A 183 15.40 -3.84 -2.51
CA ALA A 183 16.79 -4.30 -2.61
C ALA A 183 17.31 -4.36 -4.07
N GLU A 184 16.45 -4.69 -5.03
CA GLU A 184 16.75 -4.74 -6.47
C GLU A 184 16.83 -3.34 -7.12
N SER A 185 16.28 -2.32 -6.47
CA SER A 185 16.24 -0.97 -7.00
C SER A 185 17.64 -0.37 -7.17
N LYS A 186 17.77 0.59 -8.09
CA LYS A 186 18.95 1.45 -8.20
C LYS A 186 18.93 2.63 -7.23
N VAL A 187 17.74 2.98 -6.74
CA VAL A 187 17.51 4.06 -5.77
C VAL A 187 17.89 3.57 -4.38
N LYS A 188 18.47 4.46 -3.57
CA LYS A 188 18.85 4.17 -2.18
C LYS A 188 17.67 4.43 -1.24
N PHE A 189 17.42 3.52 -0.32
CA PHE A 189 16.31 3.57 0.63
C PHE A 189 16.82 3.47 2.05
N GLU A 190 16.45 4.42 2.89
CA GLU A 190 16.67 4.37 4.34
C GLU A 190 15.35 3.91 5.00
N ILE A 191 15.32 2.67 5.51
CA ILE A 191 14.14 2.19 6.22
C ILE A 191 14.13 2.82 7.61
N ARG A 192 13.18 3.74 7.82
CA ARG A 192 12.99 4.47 9.08
C ARG A 192 12.03 3.76 10.02
N ASN A 193 11.01 3.11 9.46
CA ASN A 193 10.01 2.38 10.22
C ASN A 193 9.62 1.09 9.50
N PHE A 194 9.66 -0.03 10.21
CA PHE A 194 9.31 -1.36 9.69
C PHE A 194 8.26 -2.01 10.60
N GLN A 195 7.12 -1.33 10.72
CA GLN A 195 6.00 -1.66 11.60
C GLN A 195 5.06 -2.66 10.89
N VAL A 196 5.55 -3.86 10.64
CA VAL A 196 4.81 -4.93 9.94
C VAL A 196 4.94 -6.26 10.67
N LEU A 197 4.08 -7.23 10.34
CA LEU A 197 4.15 -8.61 10.84
C LEU A 197 4.23 -8.64 12.39
N LYS A 198 5.21 -9.32 12.97
CA LYS A 198 5.39 -9.44 14.43
C LYS A 198 5.39 -8.10 15.17
N HIS A 199 5.87 -7.02 14.53
CA HIS A 199 5.89 -5.69 15.14
C HIS A 199 4.52 -5.03 15.15
N ASN A 200 3.65 -5.38 14.22
CA ASN A 200 2.28 -4.88 14.12
C ASN A 200 1.24 -5.94 14.53
N THR A 201 1.61 -7.00 15.26
CA THR A 201 0.68 -8.05 15.68
C THR A 201 0.35 -7.93 17.16
N ARG A 202 -0.95 -7.99 17.49
CA ARG A 202 -1.46 -8.25 18.83
C ARG A 202 -2.27 -9.53 18.83
N TRP A 203 -2.34 -10.17 19.99
CA TRP A 203 -3.06 -11.44 20.18
C TRP A 203 -4.17 -11.23 21.21
N ASP A 204 -5.35 -11.77 20.96
CA ASP A 204 -6.40 -11.82 21.96
C ASP A 204 -6.21 -13.00 22.93
N SER A 205 -7.12 -13.15 23.89
CA SER A 205 -7.10 -14.25 24.87
C SER A 205 -7.36 -15.63 24.27
N GLU A 206 -7.92 -15.69 23.07
CA GLU A 206 -8.25 -16.93 22.35
C GLU A 206 -7.12 -17.35 21.40
N GLY A 207 -6.08 -16.52 21.27
CA GLY A 207 -4.94 -16.76 20.39
C GLY A 207 -5.17 -16.33 18.95
N ASN A 208 -6.18 -15.49 18.67
CA ASN A 208 -6.37 -14.88 17.37
C ASN A 208 -5.43 -13.68 17.20
N ALA A 209 -4.79 -13.58 16.05
CA ALA A 209 -3.90 -12.48 15.69
C ALA A 209 -4.68 -11.32 15.06
N TYR A 210 -4.25 -10.09 15.36
CA TYR A 210 -4.81 -8.85 14.82
C TYR A 210 -3.70 -7.83 14.54
N PRO A 211 -3.89 -6.94 13.56
CA PRO A 211 -3.01 -5.79 13.41
C PRO A 211 -3.17 -4.82 14.59
N ILE A 212 -2.07 -4.26 15.08
CA ILE A 212 -2.06 -3.19 16.08
C ILE A 212 -2.59 -1.92 15.42
N PHE A 213 -1.97 -1.53 14.30
CA PHE A 213 -2.33 -0.36 13.50
C PHE A 213 -2.86 -0.78 12.14
N HIS A 214 -3.95 -0.15 11.71
CA HIS A 214 -4.57 -0.36 10.39
C HIS A 214 -4.21 0.73 9.40
N GLY A 215 -3.49 1.76 9.82
CA GLY A 215 -3.26 2.94 9.00
C GLY A 215 -2.16 3.83 9.52
N LEU A 216 -1.78 4.77 8.68
CA LEU A 216 -0.74 5.74 8.93
C LEU A 216 -1.08 7.08 8.29
N LEU A 217 -0.55 8.15 8.89
CA LEU A 217 -0.66 9.51 8.40
C LEU A 217 0.74 10.12 8.33
N VAL A 218 0.98 10.92 7.30
CA VAL A 218 2.23 11.67 7.11
C VAL A 218 1.93 13.17 7.11
N GLU A 219 2.63 13.90 7.97
CA GLU A 219 2.72 15.37 7.92
C GLU A 219 3.76 15.75 6.85
N THR A 220 3.30 16.29 5.73
CA THR A 220 4.17 16.52 4.56
C THR A 220 5.22 17.60 4.80
N SER A 221 4.96 18.56 5.69
CA SER A 221 5.85 19.67 6.00
C SER A 221 7.16 19.22 6.65
N ASN A 222 7.13 18.14 7.44
CA ASN A 222 8.28 17.66 8.20
C ASN A 222 8.58 16.16 7.98
N GLY A 223 7.72 15.44 7.26
CA GLY A 223 7.87 14.00 7.00
C GLY A 223 7.50 13.10 8.19
N ARG A 224 6.87 13.65 9.24
CA ARG A 224 6.52 12.88 10.43
C ARG A 224 5.42 11.87 10.11
N VAL A 225 5.75 10.59 10.28
CA VAL A 225 4.80 9.48 10.15
C VAL A 225 4.25 9.10 11.52
N VAL A 226 2.93 9.03 11.64
CA VAL A 226 2.22 8.63 12.87
C VAL A 226 1.19 7.55 12.55
N PRO A 227 0.82 6.68 13.52
CA PRO A 227 -0.34 5.83 13.34
C PRO A 227 -1.60 6.69 13.14
N GLY A 228 -2.47 6.30 12.22
CA GLY A 228 -3.66 7.09 11.90
C GLY A 228 -4.84 6.27 11.42
N SER A 229 -6.03 6.80 11.66
CA SER A 229 -7.31 6.28 11.16
C SER A 229 -8.17 7.40 10.61
N PHE A 230 -9.02 7.07 9.65
CA PHE A 230 -9.90 7.99 8.96
C PHE A 230 -11.33 7.59 9.21
N ASP A 231 -12.19 8.54 9.55
CA ASP A 231 -13.63 8.27 9.54
C ASP A 231 -14.20 8.30 8.12
N ALA A 232 -15.44 7.83 7.97
CA ALA A 232 -16.12 7.79 6.67
C ALA A 232 -16.25 9.18 6.00
N SER A 233 -16.21 10.28 6.78
CA SER A 233 -16.30 11.64 6.24
C SER A 233 -15.00 12.12 5.59
N THR A 234 -13.87 11.50 5.94
CA THR A 234 -12.54 11.89 5.48
C THR A 234 -11.94 10.95 4.44
N ARG A 235 -12.52 9.76 4.23
CA ARG A 235 -12.18 8.83 3.13
C ARG A 235 -12.75 9.31 1.78
N CYS A 236 -12.30 10.48 1.35
CA CYS A 236 -12.85 11.23 0.23
C CYS A 236 -11.76 11.60 -0.81
N PRO A 237 -12.13 12.06 -2.02
CA PRO A 237 -13.48 12.11 -2.60
C PRO A 237 -13.95 10.75 -3.13
N ASP A 238 -15.25 10.65 -3.43
CA ASP A 238 -15.86 9.59 -4.26
C ASP A 238 -15.59 8.15 -3.79
N GLU A 239 -15.65 7.95 -2.48
CA GLU A 239 -15.37 6.69 -1.76
C GLU A 239 -15.89 5.45 -2.52
N ILE A 240 -17.19 5.43 -2.81
CA ILE A 240 -17.86 4.28 -3.43
C ILE A 240 -17.29 3.97 -4.82
N ILE A 241 -17.09 4.99 -5.67
CA ILE A 241 -16.57 4.78 -7.02
C ILE A 241 -15.13 4.28 -7.00
N ARG A 242 -14.29 4.82 -6.12
CA ARG A 242 -12.89 4.37 -5.95
C ARG A 242 -12.83 2.93 -5.42
N ARG A 243 -13.71 2.55 -4.50
CA ARG A 243 -13.84 1.16 -4.03
C ARG A 243 -14.35 0.21 -5.13
N ILE A 244 -15.31 0.62 -5.97
CA ILE A 244 -15.73 -0.19 -7.13
C ILE A 244 -14.55 -0.38 -8.10
N ARG A 245 -13.75 0.68 -8.31
CA ARG A 245 -12.58 0.63 -9.20
C ARG A 245 -11.63 -0.48 -8.81
N LEU A 246 -11.38 -0.72 -7.53
CA LEU A 246 -10.55 -1.84 -7.05
C LEU A 246 -11.01 -3.18 -7.65
N GLY A 247 -12.31 -3.48 -7.54
CA GLY A 247 -12.93 -4.69 -8.09
C GLY A 247 -12.98 -4.75 -9.62
N ALA A 248 -13.01 -3.59 -10.30
CA ALA A 248 -12.99 -3.52 -11.77
C ALA A 248 -11.57 -3.58 -12.35
N SER A 249 -10.56 -3.32 -11.54
CA SER A 249 -9.15 -3.20 -11.98
C SER A 249 -8.45 -4.53 -12.19
N PHE A 250 -9.15 -5.66 -12.00
CA PHE A 250 -8.65 -7.00 -12.36
C PHE A 250 -8.67 -7.29 -13.87
N GLY A 251 -8.96 -6.27 -14.71
CA GLY A 251 -8.97 -6.35 -16.18
C GLY A 251 -7.60 -6.18 -16.86
N HIS A 252 -7.61 -6.08 -18.19
CA HIS A 252 -6.43 -6.15 -19.06
C HIS A 252 -5.28 -5.20 -18.69
N GLY A 253 -4.10 -5.76 -18.46
CA GLY A 253 -2.84 -5.06 -18.19
C GLY A 253 -2.07 -5.71 -17.03
N PRO A 254 -0.79 -5.35 -16.83
CA PRO A 254 -0.06 -5.84 -15.69
C PRO A 254 -0.61 -5.23 -14.39
N PRO A 255 -0.64 -5.99 -13.27
CA PRO A 255 -1.07 -5.49 -11.97
C PRO A 255 -0.22 -4.30 -11.52
N ARG A 256 -0.88 -3.25 -11.02
CA ARG A 256 -0.26 -1.97 -10.67
C ARG A 256 -1.10 -1.21 -9.65
N LEU A 257 -0.53 -0.16 -9.07
CA LEU A 257 -1.30 0.77 -8.25
C LEU A 257 -2.17 1.66 -9.15
N LEU A 258 -3.35 1.97 -8.64
CA LEU A 258 -4.34 2.83 -9.27
C LEU A 258 -3.95 4.29 -9.05
N ASP A 259 -3.71 4.96 -10.17
CA ASP A 259 -3.48 6.40 -10.18
C ASP A 259 -4.81 7.13 -10.07
N THR A 260 -4.98 7.90 -9.00
CA THR A 260 -6.20 8.66 -8.72
C THR A 260 -5.91 10.12 -8.34
N TYR A 261 -4.67 10.50 -8.02
CA TYR A 261 -4.32 11.84 -7.53
C TYR A 261 -3.23 12.49 -8.39
N GLN A 262 -3.51 13.69 -8.90
CA GLN A 262 -2.60 14.49 -9.71
C GLN A 262 -1.86 15.51 -8.84
N THR A 263 -0.60 15.21 -8.55
CA THR A 263 0.29 16.01 -7.69
C THR A 263 0.35 17.48 -8.06
N GLN A 264 0.62 17.83 -9.32
CA GLN A 264 0.92 19.21 -9.72
C GLN A 264 -0.29 20.14 -9.66
N THR A 265 -1.51 19.60 -9.60
CA THR A 265 -2.73 20.41 -9.67
C THR A 265 -3.66 20.19 -8.49
N ASP A 266 -3.24 19.42 -7.48
CA ASP A 266 -4.05 19.08 -6.29
C ASP A 266 -5.47 18.64 -6.68
N ARG A 267 -5.55 17.63 -7.56
CA ARG A 267 -6.81 17.11 -8.09
C ARG A 267 -6.89 15.59 -7.96
N PHE A 268 -8.08 15.09 -7.63
CA PHE A 268 -8.37 13.69 -7.87
C PHE A 268 -8.92 13.52 -9.28
N LEU A 269 -8.34 12.62 -10.06
CA LEU A 269 -8.82 12.24 -11.39
C LEU A 269 -9.09 10.74 -11.37
N ILE A 270 -10.36 10.36 -11.42
CA ILE A 270 -10.79 8.96 -11.50
C ILE A 270 -11.09 8.68 -12.97
N PRO A 271 -10.21 7.95 -13.69
CA PRO A 271 -10.45 7.61 -15.09
C PRO A 271 -11.69 6.73 -15.22
N PRO A 272 -12.39 6.78 -16.37
CA PRO A 272 -13.52 5.90 -16.62
C PRO A 272 -13.08 4.44 -16.58
N PHE A 273 -13.90 3.61 -15.93
CA PHE A 273 -13.75 2.16 -15.94
C PHE A 273 -15.13 1.50 -16.01
N SER A 274 -15.16 0.25 -16.48
CA SER A 274 -16.38 -0.55 -16.56
C SER A 274 -16.37 -1.66 -15.53
N TRP A 275 -17.45 -1.82 -14.77
CA TRP A 275 -17.70 -3.07 -14.08
C TRP A 275 -18.36 -4.10 -15.01
N THR A 276 -18.04 -5.36 -14.76
CA THR A 276 -18.47 -6.51 -15.56
C THR A 276 -19.82 -7.06 -15.07
N MET A 277 -20.49 -7.84 -15.93
CA MET A 277 -21.67 -8.60 -15.52
C MET A 277 -21.39 -9.57 -14.36
N GLN A 278 -20.15 -10.03 -14.20
CA GLN A 278 -19.76 -10.86 -13.07
C GLN A 278 -19.80 -10.08 -11.76
N GLN A 279 -19.30 -8.84 -11.75
CA GLN A 279 -19.38 -7.97 -10.58
C GLN A 279 -20.83 -7.65 -10.20
N LEU A 280 -21.69 -7.39 -11.19
CA LEU A 280 -23.13 -7.20 -10.94
C LEU A 280 -23.79 -8.44 -10.36
N ARG A 281 -23.51 -9.63 -10.91
CA ARG A 281 -24.03 -10.90 -10.37
C ARG A 281 -23.54 -11.15 -8.95
N PHE A 282 -22.26 -10.90 -8.69
CA PHE A 282 -21.67 -11.05 -7.37
C PHE A 282 -22.36 -10.11 -6.35
N ALA A 283 -22.54 -8.83 -6.70
CA ALA A 283 -23.27 -7.87 -5.88
C ALA A 283 -24.70 -8.34 -5.57
N SER A 284 -25.43 -8.85 -6.57
CA SER A 284 -26.80 -9.38 -6.39
C SER A 284 -26.85 -10.59 -5.47
N VAL A 285 -25.87 -11.50 -5.54
CA VAL A 285 -25.80 -12.66 -4.63
C VAL A 285 -25.50 -12.19 -3.21
N MET A 286 -24.46 -11.36 -3.04
CA MET A 286 -24.01 -10.89 -1.73
C MET A 286 -25.07 -10.08 -0.99
N ARG A 287 -25.97 -9.39 -1.71
CA ARG A 287 -27.11 -8.67 -1.11
C ARG A 287 -28.00 -9.55 -0.23
N HIS A 288 -28.07 -10.86 -0.51
CA HIS A 288 -28.90 -11.82 0.20
C HIS A 288 -28.13 -12.62 1.27
N CYS A 289 -26.82 -12.39 1.40
CA CYS A 289 -25.99 -13.03 2.41
C CYS A 289 -26.06 -12.29 3.75
N SER A 290 -25.88 -13.04 4.83
CA SER A 290 -25.66 -12.49 6.17
C SER A 290 -24.30 -11.78 6.27
N ASP A 291 -24.15 -10.95 7.30
CA ASP A 291 -22.91 -10.21 7.55
C ASP A 291 -21.70 -11.14 7.72
N LEU A 292 -21.91 -12.30 8.37
CA LEU A 292 -20.88 -13.32 8.54
C LEU A 292 -20.48 -13.96 7.21
N GLU A 293 -21.44 -14.30 6.35
CA GLU A 293 -21.16 -14.87 5.03
C GLU A 293 -20.40 -13.87 4.15
N ILE A 294 -20.79 -12.59 4.18
CA ILE A 294 -20.09 -11.50 3.47
C ILE A 294 -18.65 -11.39 3.95
N LEU A 295 -18.46 -11.33 5.27
CA LEU A 295 -17.15 -11.19 5.88
C LEU A 295 -16.23 -12.37 5.50
N LEU A 296 -16.70 -13.60 5.69
CA LEU A 296 -15.94 -14.82 5.37
C LEU A 296 -15.65 -14.98 3.87
N THR A 297 -16.50 -14.44 2.99
CA THR A 297 -16.33 -14.58 1.54
C THR A 297 -15.41 -13.52 0.94
N THR A 298 -15.37 -12.33 1.54
CA THR A 298 -14.78 -11.14 0.89
C THR A 298 -13.58 -10.53 1.60
N SER A 299 -13.27 -10.96 2.83
CA SER A 299 -12.09 -10.53 3.57
C SER A 299 -10.94 -11.54 3.43
N THR A 300 -9.70 -11.03 3.42
CA THR A 300 -8.48 -11.85 3.56
C THR A 300 -8.19 -12.25 5.01
N SER A 301 -8.78 -11.53 5.97
CA SER A 301 -8.62 -11.75 7.41
C SER A 301 -9.92 -11.46 8.17
N PRO A 302 -10.95 -12.34 8.06
CA PRO A 302 -12.29 -12.09 8.56
C PRO A 302 -12.38 -11.64 10.02
N SER A 303 -11.55 -12.19 10.90
CA SER A 303 -11.52 -11.81 12.31
C SER A 303 -10.97 -10.40 12.54
N ALA A 304 -10.09 -9.90 11.66
CA ALA A 304 -9.32 -8.68 11.85
C ALA A 304 -9.90 -7.44 11.16
N GLU A 305 -11.01 -7.57 10.43
CA GLU A 305 -11.62 -6.43 9.72
C GLU A 305 -12.22 -5.39 10.66
N GLY A 306 -12.26 -4.14 10.19
CA GLY A 306 -12.91 -3.03 10.88
C GLY A 306 -14.43 -3.23 11.01
N PRO A 307 -15.08 -2.59 12.00
CA PRO A 307 -16.51 -2.76 12.28
C PRO A 307 -17.41 -2.27 11.14
N ASP A 308 -16.91 -1.40 10.26
CA ASP A 308 -17.61 -0.84 9.11
C ASP A 308 -17.37 -1.62 7.80
N PHE A 309 -16.53 -2.66 7.79
CA PHE A 309 -16.18 -3.42 6.59
C PHE A 309 -17.40 -3.93 5.83
N VAL A 310 -18.27 -4.71 6.49
CA VAL A 310 -19.45 -5.31 5.86
C VAL A 310 -20.44 -4.23 5.39
N ALA A 311 -20.65 -3.18 6.21
CA ALA A 311 -21.54 -2.08 5.87
C ALA A 311 -21.07 -1.33 4.61
N THR A 312 -19.76 -1.10 4.51
CA THR A 312 -19.12 -0.48 3.34
C THR A 312 -19.27 -1.35 2.09
N GLN A 313 -19.03 -2.67 2.19
CA GLN A 313 -19.21 -3.60 1.07
C GLN A 313 -20.65 -3.59 0.55
N LYS A 314 -21.64 -3.58 1.45
CA LYS A 314 -23.06 -3.47 1.08
C LYS A 314 -23.37 -2.17 0.34
N ARG A 315 -22.81 -1.02 0.75
CA ARG A 315 -22.97 0.27 0.05
C ARG A 315 -22.40 0.22 -1.37
N VAL A 316 -21.23 -0.40 -1.54
CA VAL A 316 -20.58 -0.59 -2.85
C VAL A 316 -21.46 -1.44 -3.78
N TRP A 317 -22.00 -2.56 -3.28
CA TRP A 317 -22.86 -3.43 -4.08
C TRP A 317 -24.23 -2.82 -4.37
N GLU A 318 -24.80 -2.08 -3.42
CA GLU A 318 -26.06 -1.35 -3.64
C GLU A 318 -25.90 -0.35 -4.79
N TYR A 319 -24.78 0.38 -4.84
CA TYR A 319 -24.50 1.29 -5.96
C TYR A 319 -24.43 0.54 -7.30
N LEU A 320 -23.73 -0.59 -7.35
CA LEU A 320 -23.63 -1.40 -8.56
C LEU A 320 -25.00 -1.92 -9.04
N ILE A 321 -25.88 -2.26 -8.11
CA ILE A 321 -27.24 -2.74 -8.42
C ILE A 321 -28.13 -1.60 -8.92
N GLN A 322 -28.03 -0.40 -8.32
CA GLN A 322 -28.81 0.78 -8.71
C GLN A 322 -28.32 1.38 -10.04
N HIS A 323 -27.02 1.30 -10.32
CA HIS A 323 -26.38 1.84 -11.50
C HIS A 323 -25.68 0.71 -12.28
N PRO A 324 -26.41 -0.18 -12.98
CA PRO A 324 -25.80 -1.30 -13.68
C PRO A 324 -24.98 -0.85 -14.92
N ASP A 325 -25.33 0.27 -15.56
CA ASP A 325 -24.55 0.84 -16.67
C ASP A 325 -23.51 1.85 -16.13
N TRP A 326 -22.22 1.48 -16.23
CA TRP A 326 -21.10 2.34 -15.80
C TRP A 326 -21.04 3.69 -16.51
N LYS A 327 -21.68 3.81 -17.69
CA LYS A 327 -21.76 5.09 -18.40
C LYS A 327 -22.60 6.13 -17.68
N GLU A 328 -23.47 5.73 -16.75
CA GLU A 328 -24.18 6.68 -15.87
C GLU A 328 -23.19 7.39 -14.93
N THR A 329 -22.17 6.67 -14.46
CA THR A 329 -21.12 7.21 -13.58
C THR A 329 -20.04 7.97 -14.36
N PHE A 330 -19.75 7.52 -15.58
CA PHE A 330 -18.81 8.15 -16.50
C PHE A 330 -19.47 8.53 -17.83
N PRO A 331 -20.32 9.58 -17.86
CA PRO A 331 -20.96 10.05 -19.08
C PRO A 331 -19.92 10.41 -20.14
N SER A 332 -20.18 10.02 -21.40
CA SER A 332 -19.27 10.24 -22.51
C SER A 332 -17.85 9.64 -22.33
N LYS A 333 -17.68 8.70 -21.40
CA LYS A 333 -16.37 8.12 -21.02
C LYS A 333 -15.37 9.17 -20.54
N LEU A 334 -15.85 10.23 -19.90
CA LEU A 334 -14.99 11.24 -19.30
C LEU A 334 -14.64 10.88 -17.86
N PRO A 335 -13.46 11.29 -17.37
CA PRO A 335 -13.06 11.05 -15.99
C PRO A 335 -13.93 11.85 -15.01
N ARG A 336 -13.96 11.42 -13.75
CA ARG A 336 -14.51 12.21 -12.65
C ARG A 336 -13.37 13.00 -12.01
N VAL A 337 -13.45 14.32 -12.08
CA VAL A 337 -12.40 15.23 -11.63
C VAL A 337 -12.87 15.94 -10.38
N PHE A 338 -12.11 15.87 -9.29
CA PHE A 338 -12.40 16.58 -8.05
C PHE A 338 -11.31 17.60 -7.78
N GLN A 339 -11.73 18.81 -7.41
CA GLN A 339 -10.88 19.95 -7.05
C GLN A 339 -11.10 20.31 -5.59
N ARG A 340 -10.05 20.82 -4.94
CA ARG A 340 -10.16 21.32 -3.58
C ARG A 340 -10.82 22.69 -3.58
N ILE A 341 -11.83 22.88 -2.72
CA ILE A 341 -12.45 24.18 -2.49
C ILE A 341 -11.77 24.92 -1.33
N GLU A 342 -12.06 26.21 -1.16
CA GLU A 342 -11.44 27.07 -0.14
C GLU A 342 -11.52 26.50 1.29
N SER A 343 -12.58 25.75 1.61
CA SER A 343 -12.74 25.11 2.92
C SER A 343 -11.78 23.93 3.17
N GLY A 344 -11.03 23.50 2.16
CA GLY A 344 -10.15 22.33 2.18
C GLY A 344 -10.80 21.03 1.68
N ASN A 345 -12.11 21.03 1.48
CA ASN A 345 -12.91 19.88 1.01
C ASN A 345 -12.76 19.62 -0.49
N TRP A 346 -13.15 18.42 -0.92
CA TRP A 346 -13.20 18.05 -2.33
C TRP A 346 -14.58 18.30 -2.94
N SER A 347 -14.63 18.95 -4.10
CA SER A 347 -15.85 19.11 -4.90
C SER A 347 -15.68 18.50 -6.29
N LEU A 348 -16.73 17.85 -6.80
CA LEU A 348 -16.77 17.39 -8.19
C LEU A 348 -16.72 18.60 -9.11
N SER A 349 -15.71 18.66 -9.97
CA SER A 349 -15.55 19.73 -10.95
C SER A 349 -16.60 19.62 -12.05
N SER A 350 -17.10 20.77 -12.50
CA SER A 350 -17.91 20.88 -13.71
C SER A 350 -17.07 20.85 -14.99
N GLU A 351 -15.76 21.01 -14.87
CA GLU A 351 -14.82 20.88 -15.98
C GLU A 351 -14.77 19.41 -16.41
N ARG A 352 -15.18 19.17 -17.66
CA ARG A 352 -15.32 17.85 -18.28
C ARG A 352 -14.18 17.55 -19.22
#